data_AF-A0A7X3D1P6-F1
#
_entry.id   AF-A0A7X3D1P6-F1
#
_cell.length_a   1.000
_cell.length_b   1.000
_cell.length_c   1.000
_cell.angle_alpha   90.00
_cell.angle_beta   90.00
_cell.angle_gamma   90.00
#
_symmetry.space_group_name_H-M   'P 1'
#
loop_
_entity.id
_entity.type
_entity.pdbx_description
1 polymer ?
#
loop_
_entity_poly.entity_id
_entity_poly.type
_entity_poly.pdbx_seq_one_letter_code
_entity_poly.pdbx_strand_id
1 'polypeptide(L)'
;MKNKYLLLILNLMLFSFVNGQQDQPTLLVNPYLQDATPNSIKIMWQTSSGEESIVEWGTTQKLGKKTEGLASDINFTNSRIHEVQIKNLKRFTTYFYRVRTEKVVSDIFQFKTPPFANDNQSFNMLALSDIQKDHQNPDKFSEIVNEGILPYLKTEYGKALPDNLALVLVPGDLVENGTKYEQWQNDFFGPAKKLFSEVPVYPVLGNHEKNSAYYFKYFSLPKNGTPAYAEHWWFKDYGNTRIIGLNSNDGYRDIEQQYTWLKEVLSKTAKNPDIDFVFAQLHHPHKSELWIPGEEESTGKVIKLLEDFSTKTGKPSLHFFGHTHGYSRGQSKDHKHLWVNVASAGGAIDNWGEFEGRDYDEFTVTQDEYGFVMVEVDATEGNPKFTLKRISRGNENILRSNEKTDEITIYAKSHKPDAPQAISPNGENIAFTGTTLQAGKFNSTFNGAYHAAAHWQIATKSDFSNLSLDSWKQSENWYYLENRQKGDDLTDEPSKRLKPNTTYYWRVRYRDQHLNWSNWSNTLTFKTNNP
;
A
#
# COMPACT_ATOMS: atom_id res chain seq x y z
N MET A 1 -5.15 -89.17 -51.00
CA MET A 1 -4.88 -87.77 -51.43
C MET A 1 -6.12 -87.30 -52.20
N LYS A 2 -6.87 -86.25 -51.89
CA LYS A 2 -6.73 -85.06 -51.03
C LYS A 2 -8.15 -84.62 -50.60
N ASN A 3 -8.25 -84.16 -49.35
CA ASN A 3 -9.44 -83.53 -48.75
C ASN A 3 -9.78 -82.19 -49.40
N LYS A 4 -11.08 -81.89 -49.50
CA LYS A 4 -11.62 -80.52 -49.62
C LYS A 4 -12.43 -80.22 -48.36
N TYR A 5 -11.93 -79.33 -47.50
CA TYR A 5 -12.74 -78.64 -46.49
C TYR A 5 -12.60 -77.14 -46.72
N LEU A 6 -13.75 -76.51 -46.88
CA LEU A 6 -13.98 -75.08 -47.05
C LEU A 6 -13.99 -74.46 -45.65
N LEU A 7 -13.12 -73.48 -45.36
CA LEU A 7 -13.22 -72.65 -44.15
C LEU A 7 -13.49 -71.20 -44.56
N LEU A 8 -14.63 -70.70 -44.08
CA LEU A 8 -15.11 -69.33 -44.20
C LEU A 8 -14.42 -68.50 -43.09
N ILE A 9 -13.67 -67.45 -43.45
CA ILE A 9 -13.14 -66.47 -42.50
C ILE A 9 -14.06 -65.25 -42.53
N LEU A 10 -14.77 -65.02 -41.43
CA LEU A 10 -15.59 -63.83 -41.17
C LEU A 10 -14.73 -62.82 -40.39
N ASN A 11 -14.33 -61.72 -41.04
CA ASN A 11 -13.68 -60.60 -40.37
C ASN A 11 -14.73 -59.66 -39.76
N LEU A 12 -14.90 -59.71 -38.43
CA LEU A 12 -15.63 -58.67 -37.68
C LEU A 12 -14.63 -57.56 -37.31
N MET A 13 -14.72 -56.40 -37.97
CA MET A 13 -14.11 -55.17 -37.46
C MET A 13 -15.00 -54.60 -36.35
N LEU A 14 -14.59 -54.74 -35.10
CA LEU A 14 -15.10 -53.93 -34.00
C LEU A 14 -14.50 -52.52 -34.09
N PHE A 15 -15.31 -51.55 -34.52
CA PHE A 15 -15.03 -50.13 -34.28
C PHE A 15 -15.34 -49.83 -32.80
N SER A 16 -14.31 -49.87 -31.96
CA SER A 16 -14.38 -49.32 -30.61
C SER A 16 -14.44 -47.79 -30.72
N PHE A 17 -15.63 -47.21 -30.63
CA PHE A 17 -15.79 -45.80 -30.34
C PHE A 17 -15.28 -45.55 -28.92
N VAL A 18 -14.01 -45.15 -28.81
CA VAL A 18 -13.50 -44.52 -27.59
C VAL A 18 -14.14 -43.13 -27.54
N ASN A 19 -15.31 -43.03 -26.90
CA ASN A 19 -15.77 -41.75 -26.39
C ASN A 19 -14.74 -41.31 -25.35
N GLY A 20 -13.76 -40.51 -25.77
CA GLY A 20 -12.92 -39.77 -24.85
C GLY A 20 -13.85 -38.93 -23.99
N GLN A 21 -14.03 -39.34 -22.74
CA GLN A 21 -14.76 -38.56 -21.75
C GLN A 21 -13.95 -37.28 -21.55
N GLN A 22 -14.35 -36.22 -22.25
CA GLN A 22 -13.73 -34.92 -22.09
C GLN A 22 -14.06 -34.49 -20.66
N ASP A 23 -13.04 -34.46 -19.80
CA ASP A 23 -13.20 -34.06 -18.41
C ASP A 23 -13.90 -32.71 -18.38
N GLN A 24 -15.00 -32.63 -17.63
CA GLN A 24 -15.74 -31.39 -17.48
C GLN A 24 -14.79 -30.34 -16.89
N PRO A 25 -14.82 -29.09 -17.40
CA PRO A 25 -14.03 -28.02 -16.81
C PRO A 25 -14.28 -27.92 -15.30
N THR A 26 -13.28 -27.46 -14.57
CA THR A 26 -13.36 -27.16 -13.14
C THR A 26 -12.81 -25.78 -12.87
N LEU A 27 -13.33 -25.10 -11.84
CA LEU A 27 -12.85 -23.78 -11.43
C LEU A 27 -11.58 -23.94 -10.59
N LEU A 28 -10.45 -23.43 -11.10
CA LEU A 28 -9.15 -23.48 -10.44
C LEU A 28 -8.92 -22.23 -9.58
N VAL A 29 -9.20 -21.06 -10.14
CA VAL A 29 -9.20 -19.78 -9.43
C VAL A 29 -10.63 -19.22 -9.47
N ASN A 30 -11.16 -18.90 -8.29
CA ASN A 30 -12.49 -18.29 -8.16
C ASN A 30 -12.52 -16.92 -8.85
N PRO A 31 -13.70 -16.39 -9.19
CA PRO A 31 -13.79 -15.06 -9.76
C PRO A 31 -13.08 -14.03 -8.88
N TYR A 32 -12.33 -13.13 -9.51
CA TYR A 32 -11.71 -12.01 -8.85
C TYR A 32 -11.89 -10.73 -9.69
N LEU A 33 -11.92 -9.60 -8.98
CA LEU A 33 -12.26 -8.32 -9.56
C LEU A 33 -11.01 -7.50 -9.90
N GLN A 34 -11.02 -6.86 -11.06
CA GLN A 34 -9.91 -6.04 -11.58
C GLN A 34 -10.43 -4.74 -12.20
N ASP A 35 -9.62 -3.68 -12.11
CA ASP A 35 -9.79 -2.41 -12.83
C ASP A 35 -11.23 -1.83 -12.84
N ALA A 36 -11.86 -1.79 -11.67
CA ALA A 36 -13.19 -1.20 -11.50
C ALA A 36 -13.16 0.31 -11.76
N THR A 37 -13.96 0.81 -12.70
CA THR A 37 -14.16 2.25 -12.98
C THR A 37 -15.60 2.62 -12.65
N PRO A 38 -15.95 3.92 -12.59
CA PRO A 38 -17.32 4.35 -12.37
C PRO A 38 -18.35 3.75 -13.36
N ASN A 39 -17.93 3.26 -14.53
CA ASN A 39 -18.84 2.71 -15.53
C ASN A 39 -18.46 1.31 -16.06
N SER A 40 -17.43 0.67 -15.49
CA SER A 40 -16.99 -0.65 -15.93
C SER A 40 -16.29 -1.44 -14.83
N ILE A 41 -16.18 -2.75 -15.00
CA ILE A 41 -15.31 -3.59 -14.18
C ILE A 41 -14.83 -4.77 -15.03
N LYS A 42 -13.65 -5.29 -14.72
CA LYS A 42 -13.16 -6.56 -15.26
C LYS A 42 -13.34 -7.65 -14.21
N ILE A 43 -13.84 -8.80 -14.64
CA ILE A 43 -13.99 -9.99 -13.83
C ILE A 43 -13.15 -11.07 -14.49
N MET A 44 -12.26 -11.67 -13.70
CA MET A 44 -11.36 -12.71 -14.16
C MET A 44 -11.53 -13.97 -13.33
N TRP A 45 -11.29 -15.13 -13.94
CA TRP A 45 -11.27 -16.43 -13.25
C TRP A 45 -10.42 -17.41 -14.05
N GLN A 46 -10.16 -18.58 -13.49
CA GLN A 46 -9.40 -19.61 -14.19
C GLN A 46 -10.10 -20.96 -14.12
N THR A 47 -10.14 -21.68 -15.24
CA THR A 47 -10.62 -23.06 -15.31
C THR A 47 -9.54 -24.04 -15.77
N SER A 48 -9.77 -25.34 -15.56
CA SER A 48 -8.90 -26.41 -16.05
C SER A 48 -8.99 -26.62 -17.57
N SER A 49 -10.08 -26.17 -18.21
CA SER A 49 -10.33 -26.22 -19.66
C SER A 49 -11.53 -25.36 -20.06
N GLY A 50 -11.79 -25.24 -21.37
CA GLY A 50 -12.95 -24.55 -21.93
C GLY A 50 -12.67 -23.07 -22.24
N GLU A 51 -13.16 -22.60 -23.39
CA GLU A 51 -12.92 -21.23 -23.88
C GLU A 51 -14.11 -20.28 -23.56
N GLU A 52 -15.27 -20.84 -23.18
CA GLU A 52 -16.46 -20.04 -22.88
C GLU A 52 -16.20 -19.12 -21.67
N SER A 53 -16.43 -17.83 -21.88
CA SER A 53 -16.14 -16.78 -20.90
C SER A 53 -17.36 -15.89 -20.73
N ILE A 54 -18.30 -16.29 -19.86
CA ILE A 54 -19.55 -15.55 -19.64
C ILE A 54 -19.62 -15.03 -18.21
N VAL A 55 -19.97 -13.76 -18.06
CA VAL A 55 -20.46 -13.21 -16.80
C VAL A 55 -21.95 -12.94 -16.90
N GLU A 56 -22.73 -13.57 -16.02
CA GLU A 56 -24.13 -13.25 -15.80
C GLU A 56 -24.23 -12.24 -14.67
N TRP A 57 -24.90 -11.10 -14.88
CA TRP A 57 -24.90 -9.99 -13.92
C TRP A 57 -26.24 -9.24 -13.88
N GLY A 58 -26.45 -8.46 -12.83
CA GLY A 58 -27.62 -7.61 -12.66
C GLY A 58 -27.57 -6.78 -11.38
N THR A 59 -28.57 -5.91 -11.17
CA THR A 59 -28.70 -5.12 -9.92
C THR A 59 -29.41 -5.90 -8.81
N THR A 60 -29.74 -7.17 -9.04
CA THR A 60 -30.35 -8.08 -8.06
C THR A 60 -29.76 -9.48 -8.23
N GLN A 61 -29.89 -10.34 -7.22
CA GLN A 61 -29.45 -11.74 -7.28
C GLN A 61 -30.18 -12.59 -8.34
N LYS A 62 -31.29 -12.12 -8.92
CA LYS A 62 -31.93 -12.77 -10.07
C LYS A 62 -31.09 -12.66 -11.35
N LEU A 63 -30.05 -11.82 -11.33
CA LEU A 63 -29.23 -11.48 -12.48
C LEU A 63 -30.13 -10.97 -13.63
N GLY A 64 -29.81 -11.27 -14.89
CA GLY A 64 -30.68 -10.97 -16.04
C GLY A 64 -29.96 -10.34 -17.23
N LYS A 65 -28.68 -10.00 -17.08
CA LYS A 65 -27.80 -9.60 -18.19
C LYS A 65 -26.67 -10.61 -18.33
N LYS A 66 -26.09 -10.68 -19.52
CA LYS A 66 -24.89 -11.46 -19.80
C LYS A 66 -23.89 -10.61 -20.59
N THR A 67 -22.61 -10.84 -20.32
CA THR A 67 -21.49 -10.29 -21.09
C THR A 67 -20.54 -11.44 -21.39
N GLU A 68 -20.10 -11.52 -22.64
CA GLU A 68 -19.09 -12.47 -23.11
C GLU A 68 -17.71 -11.79 -23.13
N GLY A 69 -16.66 -12.56 -22.91
CA GLY A 69 -15.28 -12.08 -22.96
C GLY A 69 -14.36 -13.09 -23.61
N LEU A 70 -13.11 -13.12 -23.16
CA LEU A 70 -12.05 -13.88 -23.81
C LEU A 70 -11.45 -14.88 -22.82
N ALA A 71 -11.07 -16.05 -23.34
CA ALA A 71 -10.21 -17.01 -22.68
C ALA A 71 -8.80 -16.94 -23.30
N SER A 72 -7.78 -17.18 -22.48
CA SER A 72 -6.38 -17.15 -22.88
C SER A 72 -5.59 -18.25 -22.19
N ASP A 73 -4.56 -18.76 -22.87
CA ASP A 73 -3.66 -19.77 -22.30
C ASP A 73 -2.82 -19.18 -21.17
N ILE A 74 -2.67 -19.95 -20.08
CA ILE A 74 -1.86 -19.56 -18.93
C ILE A 74 -0.48 -20.22 -18.93
N ASN A 75 -0.39 -21.53 -19.11
CA ASN A 75 0.83 -22.31 -18.88
C ASN A 75 1.04 -23.43 -19.92
N PHE A 76 0.61 -23.24 -21.17
CA PHE A 76 0.69 -24.23 -22.25
C PHE A 76 -0.04 -25.55 -21.95
N THR A 77 -1.04 -25.52 -21.07
CA THR A 77 -1.94 -26.64 -20.80
C THR A 77 -3.35 -26.33 -21.36
N ASN A 78 -4.33 -27.16 -21.02
CA ASN A 78 -5.72 -26.85 -21.34
C ASN A 78 -6.30 -25.74 -20.45
N SER A 79 -5.62 -25.36 -19.36
CA SER A 79 -6.13 -24.33 -18.46
C SER A 79 -6.27 -22.98 -19.15
N ARG A 80 -7.33 -22.26 -18.78
CA ARG A 80 -7.66 -20.94 -19.34
C ARG A 80 -7.84 -19.92 -18.24
N ILE A 81 -7.28 -18.74 -18.45
CA ILE A 81 -7.69 -17.52 -17.76
C ILE A 81 -8.73 -16.84 -18.61
N HIS A 82 -9.84 -16.50 -17.98
CA HIS A 82 -10.96 -15.80 -18.57
C HIS A 82 -10.94 -14.34 -18.12
N GLU A 83 -11.20 -13.42 -19.03
CA GLU A 83 -11.41 -12.00 -18.74
C GLU A 83 -12.69 -11.51 -19.42
N VAL A 84 -13.59 -10.94 -18.61
CA VAL A 84 -14.81 -10.29 -19.09
C VAL A 84 -14.89 -8.87 -18.56
N GLN A 85 -14.99 -7.89 -19.46
CA GLN A 85 -15.21 -6.49 -19.10
C GLN A 85 -16.69 -6.11 -19.23
N ILE A 86 -17.35 -5.86 -18.10
CA ILE A 86 -18.70 -5.28 -18.10
C ILE A 86 -18.57 -3.76 -18.28
N LYS A 87 -19.30 -3.17 -19.22
CA LYS A 87 -19.32 -1.73 -19.52
C LYS A 87 -20.71 -1.14 -19.30
N ASN A 88 -20.79 0.19 -19.36
CA ASN A 88 -22.04 0.95 -19.23
C ASN A 88 -22.75 0.70 -17.88
N LEU A 89 -21.98 0.46 -16.84
CA LEU A 89 -22.47 0.38 -15.48
C LEU A 89 -22.84 1.78 -14.96
N LYS A 90 -23.77 1.82 -14.02
CA LYS A 90 -24.00 3.03 -13.22
C LYS A 90 -22.91 3.10 -12.16
N ARG A 91 -22.38 4.29 -11.91
CA ARG A 91 -21.40 4.54 -10.84
C ARG A 91 -22.03 4.39 -9.46
N PHE A 92 -21.20 4.16 -8.45
CA PHE A 92 -21.60 3.99 -7.05
C PHE A 92 -22.82 3.07 -6.85
N THR A 93 -22.87 1.98 -7.61
CA THR A 93 -24.01 1.06 -7.68
C THR A 93 -23.53 -0.36 -7.42
N THR A 94 -24.26 -1.09 -6.57
CA THR A 94 -24.02 -2.50 -6.31
C THR A 94 -24.60 -3.37 -7.44
N TYR A 95 -23.79 -4.32 -7.90
CA TYR A 95 -24.18 -5.32 -8.88
C TYR A 95 -23.86 -6.71 -8.34
N PHE A 96 -24.70 -7.67 -8.72
CA PHE A 96 -24.51 -9.10 -8.47
C PHE A 96 -24.04 -9.77 -9.74
N TYR A 97 -23.16 -10.75 -9.63
CA TYR A 97 -22.64 -11.48 -10.77
C TYR A 97 -22.29 -12.94 -10.43
N ARG A 98 -22.20 -13.77 -11.46
CA ARG A 98 -21.51 -15.08 -11.42
C ARG A 98 -20.83 -15.34 -12.75
N VAL A 99 -19.81 -16.18 -12.75
CA VAL A 99 -19.11 -16.58 -13.97
C VAL A 99 -19.61 -17.94 -14.45
N ARG A 100 -19.49 -18.17 -15.76
CA ARG A 100 -19.82 -19.44 -16.41
C ARG A 100 -18.79 -19.77 -17.48
N THR A 101 -18.36 -21.03 -17.48
CA THR A 101 -17.59 -21.68 -18.54
C THR A 101 -18.20 -23.06 -18.78
N GLU A 102 -18.94 -23.19 -19.87
CA GLU A 102 -19.71 -24.39 -20.22
C GLU A 102 -20.70 -24.75 -19.09
N LYS A 103 -20.50 -25.91 -18.43
CA LYS A 103 -21.32 -26.36 -17.30
C LYS A 103 -20.82 -25.85 -15.94
N VAL A 104 -19.62 -25.28 -15.87
CA VAL A 104 -19.08 -24.69 -14.64
C VAL A 104 -19.76 -23.36 -14.39
N VAL A 105 -20.29 -23.18 -13.18
CA VAL A 105 -20.94 -21.95 -12.74
C VAL A 105 -20.46 -21.66 -11.32
N SER A 106 -20.03 -20.43 -11.06
CA SER A 106 -19.67 -20.01 -9.71
C SER A 106 -20.90 -19.70 -8.84
N ASP A 107 -20.67 -19.49 -7.55
CA ASP A 107 -21.62 -18.80 -6.69
C ASP A 107 -21.90 -17.37 -7.21
N ILE A 108 -22.98 -16.77 -6.69
CA ILE A 108 -23.30 -15.37 -6.96
C ILE A 108 -22.55 -14.50 -5.96
N PHE A 109 -21.71 -13.61 -6.48
CA PHE A 109 -20.97 -12.59 -5.74
C PHE A 109 -21.52 -11.20 -6.04
N GLN A 110 -20.98 -10.19 -5.39
CA GLN A 110 -21.36 -8.79 -5.61
C GLN A 110 -20.14 -7.86 -5.65
N PHE A 111 -20.28 -6.75 -6.36
CA PHE A 111 -19.28 -5.68 -6.39
C PHE A 111 -19.98 -4.31 -6.40
N LYS A 112 -19.22 -3.26 -6.10
CA LYS A 112 -19.70 -1.87 -6.17
C LYS A 112 -18.83 -1.06 -7.11
N THR A 113 -19.45 -0.35 -8.05
CA THR A 113 -18.71 0.56 -8.93
C THR A 113 -18.19 1.77 -8.15
N PRO A 114 -16.98 2.25 -8.44
CA PRO A 114 -16.45 3.47 -7.84
C PRO A 114 -17.37 4.70 -8.03
N PRO A 115 -17.32 5.67 -7.10
CA PRO A 115 -17.90 6.99 -7.28
C PRO A 115 -17.00 7.86 -8.19
N PHE A 116 -17.53 8.98 -8.67
CA PHE A 116 -16.68 10.10 -9.06
C PHE A 116 -16.19 10.87 -7.83
N ALA A 117 -15.10 11.63 -7.98
CA ALA A 117 -14.59 12.48 -6.91
C ALA A 117 -15.66 13.46 -6.38
N ASN A 118 -16.38 14.10 -7.29
CA ASN A 118 -17.43 15.08 -6.98
C ASN A 118 -18.71 14.47 -6.38
N ASP A 119 -18.82 13.14 -6.27
CA ASP A 119 -19.90 12.50 -5.51
C ASP A 119 -19.60 12.55 -3.98
N ASN A 120 -18.39 12.98 -3.57
CA ASN A 120 -17.94 13.13 -2.17
C ASN A 120 -18.24 11.91 -1.29
N GLN A 121 -18.08 10.70 -1.86
CA GLN A 121 -18.32 9.44 -1.17
C GLN A 121 -17.04 8.99 -0.45
N SER A 122 -17.12 8.88 0.87
CA SER A 122 -16.06 8.28 1.69
C SER A 122 -15.94 6.78 1.43
N PHE A 123 -14.73 6.25 1.54
CA PHE A 123 -14.42 4.87 1.22
C PHE A 123 -13.21 4.36 2.00
N ASN A 124 -13.13 3.04 2.16
CA ASN A 124 -12.00 2.40 2.83
C ASN A 124 -11.16 1.61 1.82
N MET A 125 -9.86 1.56 2.04
CA MET A 125 -8.91 0.72 1.32
C MET A 125 -8.16 -0.17 2.30
N LEU A 126 -7.67 -1.28 1.79
CA LEU A 126 -6.85 -2.23 2.52
C LEU A 126 -5.47 -2.24 1.87
N ALA A 127 -4.41 -2.10 2.66
CA ALA A 127 -3.03 -2.23 2.22
C ALA A 127 -2.36 -3.36 3.01
N LEU A 128 -1.76 -4.31 2.29
CA LEU A 128 -0.95 -5.39 2.81
C LEU A 128 0.04 -5.85 1.75
N SER A 129 1.22 -6.31 2.15
CA SER A 129 2.27 -6.79 1.26
C SER A 129 2.85 -8.07 1.83
N ASP A 130 3.72 -8.70 1.04
CA ASP A 130 4.54 -9.83 1.46
C ASP A 130 3.63 -10.95 1.99
N ILE A 131 2.76 -11.37 1.08
CA ILE A 131 1.72 -12.37 1.27
C ILE A 131 2.27 -13.78 1.01
N GLN A 132 3.45 -13.86 0.40
CA GLN A 132 4.11 -15.09 0.02
C GLN A 132 4.17 -16.08 1.19
N LYS A 133 4.06 -17.35 0.83
CA LYS A 133 4.00 -18.44 1.80
C LYS A 133 5.28 -18.53 2.61
N ASP A 134 5.15 -18.38 3.92
CA ASP A 134 6.12 -18.88 4.88
C ASP A 134 5.91 -20.38 5.12
N HIS A 135 6.98 -21.19 5.05
CA HIS A 135 6.89 -22.63 5.30
C HIS A 135 6.68 -22.97 6.78
N GLN A 136 7.04 -22.08 7.71
CA GLN A 136 6.78 -22.28 9.14
C GLN A 136 5.33 -21.95 9.50
N ASN A 137 4.75 -20.94 8.86
CA ASN A 137 3.35 -20.53 9.02
C ASN A 137 2.58 -20.54 7.67
N PRO A 138 2.38 -21.71 7.04
CA PRO A 138 1.86 -21.80 5.67
C PRO A 138 0.44 -21.29 5.47
N ASP A 139 -0.36 -21.22 6.54
CA ASP A 139 -1.74 -20.74 6.50
C ASP A 139 -1.88 -19.27 6.94
N LYS A 140 -0.77 -18.56 7.19
CA LYS A 140 -0.81 -17.20 7.77
C LYS A 140 -1.63 -16.22 6.94
N PHE A 141 -1.45 -16.19 5.63
CA PHE A 141 -2.25 -15.31 4.78
C PHE A 141 -3.74 -15.66 4.80
N SER A 142 -4.06 -16.96 4.84
CA SER A 142 -5.45 -17.43 4.99
C SER A 142 -6.05 -16.97 6.31
N GLU A 143 -5.29 -17.04 7.40
CA GLU A 143 -5.66 -16.52 8.72
C GLU A 143 -5.89 -14.99 8.67
N ILE A 144 -4.94 -14.23 8.12
CA ILE A 144 -5.03 -12.77 7.97
C ILE A 144 -6.31 -12.38 7.23
N VAL A 145 -6.67 -13.07 6.15
CA VAL A 145 -7.90 -12.76 5.40
C VAL A 145 -9.16 -13.23 6.14
N ASN A 146 -9.23 -14.53 6.47
CA ASN A 146 -10.49 -15.16 6.89
C ASN A 146 -10.81 -14.94 8.37
N GLU A 147 -9.80 -14.71 9.20
CA GLU A 147 -9.95 -14.47 10.62
C GLU A 147 -9.62 -13.02 11.00
N GLY A 148 -8.79 -12.33 10.22
CA GLY A 148 -8.43 -10.93 10.43
C GLY A 148 -9.35 -9.96 9.70
N ILE A 149 -9.09 -9.74 8.41
CA ILE A 149 -9.72 -8.72 7.57
C ILE A 149 -11.23 -8.88 7.50
N LEU A 150 -11.76 -10.05 7.12
CA LEU A 150 -13.20 -10.21 6.91
C LEU A 150 -14.00 -10.02 8.22
N PRO A 151 -13.60 -10.60 9.37
CA PRO A 151 -14.25 -10.30 10.65
C PRO A 151 -14.09 -8.85 11.11
N TYR A 152 -12.92 -8.23 10.89
CA TYR A 152 -12.70 -6.82 11.22
C TYR A 152 -13.68 -5.92 10.46
N LEU A 153 -13.75 -6.04 9.13
CA LEU A 153 -14.65 -5.24 8.30
C LEU A 153 -16.12 -5.41 8.72
N LYS A 154 -16.52 -6.64 9.03
CA LYS A 154 -17.88 -6.94 9.50
C LYS A 154 -18.17 -6.29 10.85
N THR A 155 -17.20 -6.30 11.77
CA THR A 155 -17.37 -5.78 13.14
C THR A 155 -17.35 -4.26 13.16
N GLU A 156 -16.40 -3.65 12.45
CA GLU A 156 -16.18 -2.20 12.46
C GLU A 156 -17.23 -1.45 11.62
N TYR A 157 -17.62 -1.99 10.46
CA TYR A 157 -18.46 -1.27 9.50
C TYR A 157 -19.85 -1.89 9.26
N GLY A 158 -20.01 -3.20 9.45
CA GLY A 158 -21.32 -3.87 9.50
C GLY A 158 -22.11 -3.95 8.18
N LYS A 159 -21.59 -3.48 7.04
CA LYS A 159 -22.26 -3.57 5.73
C LYS A 159 -21.79 -4.79 4.94
N ALA A 160 -22.30 -4.96 3.73
CA ALA A 160 -21.75 -5.93 2.79
C ALA A 160 -20.30 -5.58 2.42
N LEU A 161 -19.51 -6.57 2.02
CA LEU A 161 -18.07 -6.41 1.82
C LEU A 161 -17.69 -5.29 0.82
N PRO A 162 -18.30 -5.17 -0.38
CA PRO A 162 -18.05 -4.06 -1.31
C PRO A 162 -18.51 -2.68 -0.83
N ASP A 163 -19.35 -2.62 0.22
CA ASP A 163 -19.75 -1.37 0.87
C ASP A 163 -18.81 -0.99 2.02
N ASN A 164 -18.10 -1.96 2.60
CA ASN A 164 -17.11 -1.75 3.65
C ASN A 164 -15.72 -1.45 3.09
N LEU A 165 -15.39 -2.00 1.92
CA LEU A 165 -14.05 -1.95 1.35
C LEU A 165 -14.09 -1.74 -0.17
N ALA A 166 -13.43 -0.68 -0.63
CA ALA A 166 -13.45 -0.26 -2.03
C ALA A 166 -12.43 -1.01 -2.90
N LEU A 167 -11.23 -1.25 -2.38
CA LEU A 167 -10.13 -1.90 -3.08
C LEU A 167 -9.05 -2.41 -2.13
N VAL A 168 -8.23 -3.34 -2.63
CA VAL A 168 -7.05 -3.89 -1.96
C VAL A 168 -5.79 -3.47 -2.73
N LEU A 169 -4.80 -2.93 -2.02
CA LEU A 169 -3.47 -2.60 -2.52
C LEU A 169 -2.47 -3.65 -2.04
N VAL A 170 -1.62 -4.15 -2.93
CA VAL A 170 -0.61 -5.15 -2.60
C VAL A 170 0.78 -4.72 -3.11
N PRO A 171 1.62 -4.11 -2.25
CA PRO A 171 2.99 -3.69 -2.56
C PRO A 171 4.01 -4.82 -2.86
N GLY A 172 3.66 -5.83 -3.65
CA GLY A 172 4.57 -6.88 -4.11
C GLY A 172 4.61 -8.14 -3.25
N ASP A 173 5.36 -9.13 -3.75
CA ASP A 173 5.58 -10.45 -3.16
C ASP A 173 4.27 -11.18 -2.82
N LEU A 174 3.51 -11.44 -3.88
CA LEU A 174 2.22 -12.13 -3.83
C LEU A 174 2.41 -13.64 -3.65
N VAL A 175 3.49 -14.20 -4.19
CA VAL A 175 3.84 -15.61 -4.15
C VAL A 175 5.33 -15.78 -3.87
N GLU A 176 5.74 -16.94 -3.35
CA GLU A 176 7.16 -17.20 -3.01
C GLU A 176 8.04 -17.29 -4.26
N ASN A 177 7.49 -17.72 -5.40
CA ASN A 177 8.23 -17.77 -6.65
C ASN A 177 7.26 -17.61 -7.82
N GLY A 178 7.27 -16.44 -8.44
CA GLY A 178 6.39 -16.06 -9.53
C GLY A 178 6.48 -16.96 -10.76
N THR A 179 7.53 -17.77 -10.92
CA THR A 179 7.65 -18.74 -12.02
C THR A 179 6.98 -20.09 -11.72
N LYS A 180 6.53 -20.34 -10.47
CA LYS A 180 5.79 -21.54 -10.09
C LYS A 180 4.30 -21.31 -10.25
N TYR A 181 3.71 -21.98 -11.23
CA TYR A 181 2.32 -21.80 -11.61
C TYR A 181 1.34 -22.11 -10.47
N GLU A 182 1.57 -23.19 -9.74
CA GLU A 182 0.70 -23.66 -8.66
C GLU A 182 0.61 -22.70 -7.47
N GLN A 183 1.65 -21.88 -7.23
CA GLN A 183 1.67 -20.95 -6.10
C GLN A 183 0.67 -19.80 -6.29
N TRP A 184 0.43 -19.36 -7.53
CA TRP A 184 -0.59 -18.35 -7.82
C TRP A 184 -1.97 -18.81 -7.39
N GLN A 185 -2.36 -20.03 -7.77
CA GLN A 185 -3.65 -20.59 -7.40
C GLN A 185 -3.73 -20.88 -5.89
N ASN A 186 -2.73 -21.59 -5.34
CA ASN A 186 -2.82 -22.18 -4.02
C ASN A 186 -2.50 -21.20 -2.89
N ASP A 187 -1.51 -20.32 -3.10
CA ASP A 187 -0.95 -19.50 -2.03
C ASP A 187 -1.44 -18.05 -2.11
N PHE A 188 -1.77 -17.53 -3.29
CA PHE A 188 -2.31 -16.17 -3.45
C PHE A 188 -3.85 -16.12 -3.60
N PHE A 189 -4.41 -16.72 -4.66
CA PHE A 189 -5.85 -16.61 -4.92
C PHE A 189 -6.72 -17.46 -4.00
N GLY A 190 -6.25 -18.66 -3.63
CA GLY A 190 -6.97 -19.60 -2.77
C GLY A 190 -7.35 -19.01 -1.41
N PRO A 191 -6.38 -18.51 -0.62
CA PRO A 191 -6.63 -17.95 0.72
C PRO A 191 -7.54 -16.72 0.70
N ALA A 192 -7.44 -15.90 -0.36
CA ALA A 192 -8.16 -14.65 -0.50
C ALA A 192 -9.45 -14.72 -1.34
N LYS A 193 -9.90 -15.91 -1.75
CA LYS A 193 -11.04 -16.07 -2.70
C LYS A 193 -12.29 -15.29 -2.30
N LYS A 194 -12.66 -15.27 -1.02
CA LYS A 194 -13.85 -14.56 -0.51
C LYS A 194 -13.69 -13.04 -0.62
N LEU A 195 -12.48 -12.55 -0.41
CA LEU A 195 -12.16 -11.13 -0.49
C LEU A 195 -12.13 -10.67 -1.96
N PHE A 196 -11.36 -11.36 -2.79
CA PHE A 196 -11.13 -10.94 -4.18
C PHE A 196 -12.35 -11.15 -5.10
N SER A 197 -13.28 -12.04 -4.74
CA SER A 197 -14.55 -12.19 -5.47
C SER A 197 -15.47 -10.98 -5.33
N GLU A 198 -15.25 -10.12 -4.33
CA GLU A 198 -16.15 -8.99 -4.04
C GLU A 198 -15.44 -7.63 -4.00
N VAL A 199 -14.12 -7.61 -3.85
CA VAL A 199 -13.30 -6.38 -3.79
C VAL A 199 -12.18 -6.43 -4.82
N PRO A 200 -12.02 -5.39 -5.67
CA PRO A 200 -10.92 -5.30 -6.63
C PRO A 200 -9.55 -5.24 -5.96
N VAL A 201 -8.59 -6.00 -6.48
CA VAL A 201 -7.20 -6.03 -6.02
C VAL A 201 -6.25 -5.40 -7.04
N TYR A 202 -5.32 -4.59 -6.55
CA TYR A 202 -4.36 -3.84 -7.36
C TYR A 202 -2.93 -4.05 -6.83
N PRO A 203 -2.24 -5.10 -7.26
CA PRO A 203 -0.86 -5.34 -6.87
C PRO A 203 0.14 -4.52 -7.68
N VAL A 204 1.37 -4.44 -7.17
CA VAL A 204 2.59 -4.17 -7.95
C VAL A 204 3.52 -5.38 -7.87
N LEU A 205 4.60 -5.39 -8.65
CA LEU A 205 5.58 -6.47 -8.61
C LEU A 205 6.59 -6.25 -7.48
N GLY A 206 6.83 -7.29 -6.68
CA GLY A 206 8.00 -7.49 -5.85
C GLY A 206 9.05 -8.38 -6.52
N ASN A 207 10.12 -8.69 -5.80
CA ASN A 207 11.23 -9.47 -6.36
C ASN A 207 10.87 -10.95 -6.51
N HIS A 208 9.94 -11.47 -5.71
CA HIS A 208 9.50 -12.86 -5.83
C HIS A 208 8.64 -13.11 -7.08
N GLU A 209 7.97 -12.08 -7.64
CA GLU A 209 7.25 -12.19 -8.90
C GLU A 209 8.18 -12.52 -10.09
N LYS A 210 9.47 -12.16 -10.00
CA LYS A 210 10.51 -12.40 -11.04
C LYS A 210 10.13 -11.95 -12.44
N ASN A 211 9.31 -10.90 -12.52
CA ASN A 211 8.74 -10.42 -13.78
C ASN A 211 8.09 -11.55 -14.62
N SER A 212 7.48 -12.52 -13.94
CA SER A 212 6.89 -13.71 -14.56
C SER A 212 5.74 -13.35 -15.47
N ALA A 213 5.63 -14.05 -16.60
CA ALA A 213 4.47 -13.94 -17.49
C ALA A 213 3.16 -14.31 -16.78
N TYR A 214 3.19 -15.09 -15.70
CA TYR A 214 2.01 -15.40 -14.90
C TYR A 214 1.39 -14.16 -14.28
N TYR A 215 2.19 -13.24 -13.72
CA TYR A 215 1.68 -11.97 -13.17
C TYR A 215 0.86 -11.21 -14.21
N PHE A 216 1.42 -11.00 -15.40
CA PHE A 216 0.77 -10.25 -16.49
C PHE A 216 -0.40 -10.99 -17.15
N LYS A 217 -0.57 -12.29 -16.88
CA LYS A 217 -1.74 -13.06 -17.31
C LYS A 217 -2.83 -13.11 -16.24
N TYR A 218 -2.45 -13.07 -14.96
CA TYR A 218 -3.38 -13.09 -13.83
C TYR A 218 -3.93 -11.71 -13.47
N PHE A 219 -3.30 -10.62 -13.88
CA PHE A 219 -3.80 -9.27 -13.61
C PHE A 219 -4.13 -8.52 -14.89
N SER A 220 -5.14 -7.66 -14.79
CA SER A 220 -5.58 -6.80 -15.89
C SER A 220 -5.71 -5.38 -15.35
N LEU A 221 -4.56 -4.75 -15.12
CA LEU A 221 -4.38 -3.47 -14.45
C LEU A 221 -4.60 -2.30 -15.43
N PRO A 222 -4.66 -1.04 -14.93
CA PRO A 222 -4.80 0.10 -15.82
C PRO A 222 -3.63 0.20 -16.80
N LYS A 223 -3.92 0.27 -18.09
CA LYS A 223 -2.91 0.36 -19.17
C LYS A 223 -2.57 1.82 -19.51
N ASN A 224 -2.40 2.65 -18.48
CA ASN A 224 -2.10 4.08 -18.58
C ASN A 224 -0.64 4.43 -18.21
N GLY A 225 0.17 3.40 -17.93
CA GLY A 225 1.63 3.47 -17.90
C GLY A 225 2.25 3.73 -19.27
N THR A 226 3.57 3.60 -19.35
CA THR A 226 4.29 3.65 -20.62
C THR A 226 3.90 2.40 -21.44
N PRO A 227 3.44 2.54 -22.71
CA PRO A 227 2.87 1.42 -23.46
C PRO A 227 3.77 0.18 -23.59
N ALA A 228 5.09 0.36 -23.73
CA ALA A 228 6.05 -0.74 -23.83
C ALA A 228 6.23 -1.53 -22.51
N TYR A 229 5.76 -0.99 -21.39
CA TYR A 229 5.86 -1.53 -20.05
C TYR A 229 4.47 -1.62 -19.42
N ALA A 230 3.48 -2.01 -20.22
CA ALA A 230 2.11 -2.15 -19.75
C ALA A 230 2.06 -2.93 -18.43
N GLU A 231 1.29 -2.41 -17.47
CA GLU A 231 1.03 -3.03 -16.16
C GLU A 231 2.25 -3.12 -15.21
N HIS A 232 3.44 -2.69 -15.63
CA HIS A 232 4.58 -2.53 -14.72
C HIS A 232 4.42 -1.29 -13.85
N TRP A 233 3.87 -0.21 -14.40
CA TRP A 233 3.44 0.96 -13.65
C TRP A 233 2.15 1.52 -14.23
N TRP A 234 1.33 2.07 -13.36
CA TRP A 234 -0.05 2.47 -13.68
C TRP A 234 -0.58 3.41 -12.62
N PHE A 235 -1.64 4.15 -12.93
CA PHE A 235 -2.40 4.87 -11.90
C PHE A 235 -3.89 4.54 -11.97
N LYS A 236 -4.59 4.69 -10.85
CA LYS A 236 -6.02 4.51 -10.71
C LYS A 236 -6.60 5.60 -9.84
N ASP A 237 -7.73 6.16 -10.26
CA ASP A 237 -8.49 7.08 -9.42
C ASP A 237 -9.67 6.34 -8.78
N TYR A 238 -9.88 6.56 -7.48
CA TYR A 238 -11.08 6.14 -6.74
C TYR A 238 -11.54 7.32 -5.88
N GLY A 239 -12.75 7.84 -6.14
CA GLY A 239 -13.19 9.08 -5.50
C GLY A 239 -12.18 10.21 -5.72
N ASN A 240 -11.79 10.88 -4.64
CA ASN A 240 -10.82 11.99 -4.62
C ASN A 240 -9.35 11.56 -4.42
N THR A 241 -9.04 10.27 -4.58
CA THR A 241 -7.68 9.74 -4.38
C THR A 241 -7.12 9.16 -5.68
N ARG A 242 -5.89 9.55 -6.00
CA ARG A 242 -5.08 8.92 -7.05
C ARG A 242 -4.13 7.91 -6.43
N ILE A 243 -4.21 6.67 -6.89
CA ILE A 243 -3.33 5.56 -6.53
C ILE A 243 -2.35 5.34 -7.70
N ILE A 244 -1.06 5.17 -7.40
CA ILE A 244 0.00 4.96 -8.37
C ILE A 244 0.73 3.66 -8.02
N GLY A 245 0.75 2.69 -8.94
CA GLY A 245 1.60 1.51 -8.84
C GLY A 245 2.90 1.70 -9.62
N LEU A 246 4.03 1.35 -9.01
CA LEU A 246 5.37 1.44 -9.60
C LEU A 246 6.10 0.11 -9.47
N ASN A 247 7.08 -0.13 -10.34
CA ASN A 247 7.94 -1.30 -10.30
C ASN A 247 9.32 -0.93 -9.76
N SER A 248 9.62 -1.40 -8.54
CA SER A 248 10.89 -1.18 -7.85
C SER A 248 11.91 -2.30 -8.06
N ASN A 249 11.64 -3.27 -8.94
CA ASN A 249 12.61 -4.32 -9.25
C ASN A 249 13.78 -3.83 -10.08
N ASP A 250 14.91 -4.53 -9.97
CA ASP A 250 16.04 -4.35 -10.87
C ASP A 250 15.61 -4.49 -12.35
N GLY A 251 16.24 -3.70 -13.22
CA GLY A 251 15.85 -3.54 -14.62
C GLY A 251 14.67 -2.58 -14.89
N TYR A 252 13.90 -2.19 -13.86
CA TYR A 252 12.77 -1.24 -14.00
C TYR A 252 12.86 -0.03 -13.08
N ARG A 253 13.36 -0.20 -11.87
CA ARG A 253 13.39 0.86 -10.82
C ARG A 253 14.19 2.11 -11.20
N ASP A 254 15.18 1.99 -12.08
CA ASP A 254 16.06 3.09 -12.47
C ASP A 254 15.88 3.59 -13.92
N ILE A 255 14.89 3.08 -14.65
CA ILE A 255 14.73 3.45 -16.07
C ILE A 255 14.01 4.79 -16.24
N GLU A 256 14.47 5.58 -17.21
CA GLU A 256 13.98 6.94 -17.47
C GLU A 256 12.47 7.00 -17.74
N GLN A 257 11.92 5.97 -18.40
CA GLN A 257 10.52 5.89 -18.80
C GLN A 257 9.58 5.92 -17.60
N GLN A 258 9.92 5.22 -16.51
CA GLN A 258 9.10 5.19 -15.30
C GLN A 258 9.11 6.55 -14.60
N TYR A 259 10.28 7.18 -14.43
CA TYR A 259 10.37 8.49 -13.79
C TYR A 259 9.75 9.62 -14.61
N THR A 260 9.93 9.60 -15.92
CA THR A 260 9.33 10.60 -16.83
C THR A 260 7.81 10.51 -16.76
N TRP A 261 7.28 9.29 -16.84
CA TRP A 261 5.85 9.04 -16.69
C TRP A 261 5.33 9.50 -15.32
N LEU A 262 6.03 9.17 -14.22
CA LEU A 262 5.63 9.59 -12.87
C LEU A 262 5.59 11.12 -12.73
N LYS A 263 6.62 11.83 -13.23
CA LYS A 263 6.67 13.29 -13.25
C LYS A 263 5.49 13.89 -14.02
N GLU A 264 5.13 13.31 -15.17
CA GLU A 264 3.97 13.74 -15.94
C GLU A 264 2.65 13.51 -15.20
N VAL A 265 2.48 12.33 -14.58
CA VAL A 265 1.31 12.00 -13.78
C VAL A 265 1.16 13.01 -12.65
N LEU A 266 2.20 13.23 -11.84
CA LEU A 266 2.17 14.18 -10.72
C LEU A 266 1.92 15.62 -11.18
N SER A 267 2.50 16.04 -12.32
CA SER A 267 2.26 17.36 -12.91
C SER A 267 0.81 17.56 -13.35
N LYS A 268 0.18 16.53 -13.93
CA LYS A 268 -1.25 16.55 -14.28
C LYS A 268 -2.13 16.52 -13.03
N THR A 269 -1.80 15.68 -12.04
CA THR A 269 -2.52 15.59 -10.75
C THR A 269 -2.50 16.91 -9.99
N ALA A 270 -1.39 17.66 -10.06
CA ALA A 270 -1.23 18.95 -9.40
C ALA A 270 -2.28 19.97 -9.87
N LYS A 271 -2.75 19.84 -11.12
CA LYS A 271 -3.74 20.74 -11.74
C LYS A 271 -5.18 20.22 -11.64
N ASN A 272 -5.38 18.99 -11.15
CA ASN A 272 -6.70 18.39 -11.07
C ASN A 272 -7.37 18.72 -9.73
N PRO A 273 -8.43 19.54 -9.67
CA PRO A 273 -9.10 19.87 -8.41
C PRO A 273 -9.84 18.69 -7.79
N ASP A 274 -10.14 17.64 -8.57
CA ASP A 274 -10.90 16.47 -8.11
C ASP A 274 -10.05 15.52 -7.24
N ILE A 275 -8.73 15.72 -7.16
CA ILE A 275 -7.83 14.83 -6.41
C ILE A 275 -7.29 15.57 -5.19
N ASP A 276 -7.62 15.09 -4.00
CA ASP A 276 -7.11 15.58 -2.72
C ASP A 276 -5.85 14.84 -2.27
N PHE A 277 -5.75 13.55 -2.61
CA PHE A 277 -4.69 12.65 -2.11
C PHE A 277 -3.97 11.91 -3.23
N VAL A 278 -2.66 11.68 -3.05
CA VAL A 278 -1.86 10.82 -3.94
C VAL A 278 -1.21 9.70 -3.12
N PHE A 279 -1.64 8.47 -3.37
CA PHE A 279 -1.06 7.27 -2.77
C PHE A 279 -0.22 6.55 -3.82
N ALA A 280 1.00 6.17 -3.45
CA ALA A 280 1.86 5.33 -4.25
C ALA A 280 2.02 3.95 -3.60
N GLN A 281 2.30 2.93 -4.39
CA GLN A 281 2.79 1.64 -3.93
C GLN A 281 3.92 1.15 -4.82
N LEU A 282 4.93 0.59 -4.19
CA LEU A 282 6.13 -0.02 -4.77
C LEU A 282 6.67 -1.02 -3.76
N HIS A 283 7.50 -1.98 -4.17
CA HIS A 283 7.87 -3.06 -3.26
C HIS A 283 9.04 -2.72 -2.31
N HIS A 284 10.18 -2.28 -2.84
CA HIS A 284 11.41 -2.13 -2.06
C HIS A 284 11.44 -0.82 -1.24
N PRO A 285 11.75 -0.84 0.07
CA PRO A 285 11.85 0.35 0.91
C PRO A 285 13.02 1.25 0.51
N HIS A 286 12.93 2.56 0.81
CA HIS A 286 14.13 3.40 0.82
C HIS A 286 14.94 3.22 2.12
N LYS A 287 14.24 3.05 3.24
CA LYS A 287 14.79 2.87 4.58
C LYS A 287 14.01 1.76 5.29
N SER A 288 14.68 0.92 6.07
CA SER A 288 14.04 -0.11 6.90
C SER A 288 14.72 -0.27 8.24
N GLU A 289 13.93 -0.25 9.30
CA GLU A 289 14.42 -0.43 10.67
C GLU A 289 14.64 -1.90 11.03
N LEU A 290 13.95 -2.83 10.36
CA LEU A 290 14.03 -4.27 10.62
C LEU A 290 15.13 -4.96 9.81
N TRP A 291 15.35 -4.52 8.56
CA TRP A 291 16.30 -5.18 7.66
C TRP A 291 16.94 -4.17 6.68
N ILE A 292 18.07 -3.58 7.08
CA ILE A 292 18.81 -2.58 6.28
C ILE A 292 19.22 -3.09 4.88
N PRO A 293 19.67 -4.36 4.70
CA PRO A 293 20.03 -4.86 3.37
C PRO A 293 18.89 -4.83 2.33
N GLY A 294 17.62 -4.73 2.76
CA GLY A 294 16.47 -4.58 1.87
C GLY A 294 16.27 -3.15 1.34
N GLU A 295 17.05 -2.18 1.80
CA GLU A 295 16.95 -0.77 1.38
C GLU A 295 17.37 -0.54 -0.07
N GLU A 296 16.66 0.37 -0.74
CA GLU A 296 16.83 0.66 -2.15
C GLU A 296 16.86 2.19 -2.41
N GLU A 297 17.96 2.68 -2.98
CA GLU A 297 18.18 4.10 -3.23
C GLU A 297 17.16 4.68 -4.25
N SER A 298 16.79 3.89 -5.26
CA SER A 298 15.85 4.33 -6.30
C SER A 298 14.47 4.69 -5.72
N THR A 299 14.03 4.02 -4.65
CA THR A 299 12.82 4.40 -3.91
C THR A 299 12.91 5.80 -3.31
N GLY A 300 14.10 6.21 -2.83
CA GLY A 300 14.35 7.58 -2.35
C GLY A 300 14.12 8.65 -3.42
N LYS A 301 14.40 8.34 -4.70
CA LYS A 301 14.11 9.24 -5.83
C LYS A 301 12.60 9.40 -6.07
N VAL A 302 11.82 8.32 -5.90
CA VAL A 302 10.36 8.35 -5.98
C VAL A 302 9.77 9.19 -4.84
N ILE A 303 10.23 8.94 -3.62
CA ILE A 303 9.85 9.71 -2.42
C ILE A 303 10.10 11.19 -2.67
N LYS A 304 11.27 11.56 -3.20
CA LYS A 304 11.59 12.95 -3.51
C LYS A 304 10.59 13.61 -4.46
N LEU A 305 10.10 12.88 -5.47
CA LEU A 305 9.07 13.39 -6.40
C LEU A 305 7.71 13.59 -5.70
N LEU A 306 7.33 12.70 -4.78
CA LEU A 306 6.10 12.80 -3.99
C LEU A 306 6.18 13.93 -2.95
N GLU A 307 7.33 14.11 -2.31
CA GLU A 307 7.66 15.22 -1.43
C GLU A 307 7.53 16.57 -2.14
N ASP A 308 8.18 16.70 -3.30
CA ASP A 308 8.14 17.92 -4.11
C ASP A 308 6.70 18.21 -4.60
N PHE A 309 5.96 17.18 -4.99
CA PHE A 309 4.53 17.30 -5.32
C PHE A 309 3.71 17.82 -4.14
N SER A 310 3.91 17.25 -2.95
CA SER A 310 3.13 17.59 -1.76
C SER A 310 3.40 19.02 -1.31
N THR A 311 4.66 19.44 -1.30
CA THR A 311 5.05 20.81 -0.96
C THR A 311 4.53 21.82 -1.97
N LYS A 312 4.61 21.49 -3.27
CA LYS A 312 4.17 22.41 -4.33
C LYS A 312 2.66 22.60 -4.35
N THR A 313 1.90 21.55 -4.06
CA THR A 313 0.44 21.55 -4.27
C THR A 313 -0.36 21.68 -2.97
N GLY A 314 0.26 21.38 -1.83
CA GLY A 314 -0.43 21.21 -0.55
C GLY A 314 -1.20 19.89 -0.41
N LYS A 315 -1.31 19.09 -1.49
CA LYS A 315 -1.99 17.80 -1.47
C LYS A 315 -1.11 16.78 -0.75
N PRO A 316 -1.60 16.12 0.31
CA PRO A 316 -0.82 15.09 0.97
C PRO A 316 -0.55 13.92 0.04
N SER A 317 0.59 13.28 0.26
CA SER A 317 0.90 12.01 -0.36
C SER A 317 1.32 10.96 0.66
N LEU A 318 1.28 9.71 0.24
CA LEU A 318 1.73 8.57 1.02
C LEU A 318 2.28 7.52 0.05
N HIS A 319 3.27 6.74 0.48
CA HIS A 319 3.66 5.54 -0.25
C HIS A 319 3.60 4.31 0.66
N PHE A 320 3.05 3.23 0.14
CA PHE A 320 3.10 1.90 0.71
C PHE A 320 4.28 1.13 0.13
N PHE A 321 4.96 0.37 0.98
CA PHE A 321 6.03 -0.53 0.56
C PHE A 321 6.00 -1.85 1.33
N GLY A 322 6.81 -2.79 0.87
CA GLY A 322 6.90 -4.15 1.38
C GLY A 322 8.35 -4.58 1.65
N HIS A 323 8.67 -5.82 1.28
CA HIS A 323 10.02 -6.42 1.20
C HIS A 323 10.71 -6.70 2.54
N THR A 324 10.65 -5.76 3.48
CA THR A 324 11.20 -5.94 4.84
C THR A 324 10.05 -6.31 5.76
N HIS A 325 9.95 -7.58 6.14
CA HIS A 325 8.74 -8.22 6.62
C HIS A 325 8.34 -7.73 8.02
N GLY A 326 7.45 -6.73 8.06
CA GLY A 326 6.89 -6.17 9.28
C GLY A 326 6.04 -4.95 8.98
N TYR A 327 5.77 -4.18 10.02
CA TYR A 327 5.09 -2.89 9.91
C TYR A 327 6.00 -1.77 10.39
N SER A 328 6.06 -0.69 9.62
CA SER A 328 6.75 0.55 10.00
C SER A 328 5.98 1.75 9.48
N ARG A 329 5.78 2.76 10.32
CA ARG A 329 5.23 4.06 9.94
C ARG A 329 6.25 5.16 10.19
N GLY A 330 6.58 5.87 9.12
CA GLY A 330 7.43 7.05 9.14
C GLY A 330 6.87 8.18 8.30
N GLN A 331 7.64 9.25 8.22
CA GLN A 331 7.22 10.49 7.57
C GLN A 331 8.39 11.36 7.13
N SER A 332 8.18 12.12 6.07
CA SER A 332 9.15 13.12 5.65
C SER A 332 9.17 14.30 6.62
N LYS A 333 10.37 14.77 6.98
CA LYS A 333 10.56 15.91 7.89
C LYS A 333 9.80 17.14 7.42
N ASP A 334 10.01 17.60 6.19
CA ASP A 334 9.50 18.89 5.68
C ASP A 334 8.21 18.81 4.85
N HIS A 335 7.71 17.59 4.58
CA HIS A 335 6.66 17.35 3.60
C HIS A 335 5.46 16.65 4.26
N LYS A 336 4.24 16.92 3.77
CA LYS A 336 3.06 16.11 4.09
C LYS A 336 3.10 14.78 3.32
N HIS A 337 4.11 13.97 3.63
CA HIS A 337 4.37 12.69 2.99
C HIS A 337 4.59 11.60 4.03
N LEU A 338 3.76 10.56 3.98
CA LEU A 338 3.85 9.38 4.86
C LEU A 338 4.53 8.20 4.17
N TRP A 339 5.26 7.43 4.98
CA TRP A 339 6.04 6.26 4.59
C TRP A 339 5.48 5.08 5.37
N VAL A 340 4.96 4.06 4.70
CA VAL A 340 4.28 2.96 5.39
C VAL A 340 4.68 1.61 4.82
N ASN A 341 5.43 0.85 5.63
CA ASN A 341 5.68 -0.57 5.37
C ASN A 341 4.44 -1.39 5.75
N VAL A 342 3.99 -2.26 4.85
CA VAL A 342 2.83 -3.15 5.07
C VAL A 342 3.15 -4.63 4.81
N ALA A 343 4.42 -5.01 4.86
CA ALA A 343 4.96 -6.37 4.64
C ALA A 343 4.67 -7.38 5.76
N SER A 344 3.44 -7.41 6.27
CA SER A 344 3.11 -8.16 7.49
C SER A 344 2.00 -9.20 7.32
N ALA A 345 1.70 -9.63 6.09
CA ALA A 345 0.47 -10.37 5.83
C ALA A 345 0.61 -11.86 5.49
N GLY A 346 1.83 -12.38 5.34
CA GLY A 346 2.05 -13.80 5.08
C GLY A 346 3.49 -14.25 5.29
N GLY A 347 4.44 -13.61 4.63
CA GLY A 347 5.87 -13.94 4.69
C GLY A 347 6.43 -13.92 6.11
N ALA A 348 7.52 -14.66 6.32
CA ALA A 348 8.15 -14.79 7.64
C ALA A 348 8.63 -13.42 8.14
N ILE A 349 8.14 -12.99 9.31
CA ILE A 349 8.46 -11.67 9.87
C ILE A 349 9.97 -11.53 10.15
N ASP A 350 10.52 -10.36 9.82
CA ASP A 350 11.86 -9.95 10.22
C ASP A 350 11.83 -9.53 11.69
N ASN A 351 12.26 -10.42 12.58
CA ASN A 351 12.13 -10.19 14.02
C ASN A 351 13.20 -9.23 14.55
N TRP A 352 12.88 -8.50 15.62
CA TRP A 352 13.87 -7.66 16.29
C TRP A 352 15.11 -8.46 16.71
N GLY A 353 16.29 -8.01 16.26
CA GLY A 353 17.58 -8.64 16.58
C GLY A 353 17.95 -9.83 15.70
N GLU A 354 17.11 -10.21 14.73
CA GLU A 354 17.45 -11.22 13.73
C GLU A 354 18.46 -10.68 12.70
N PHE A 355 18.26 -9.42 12.27
CA PHE A 355 19.11 -8.74 11.30
C PHE A 355 19.66 -7.41 11.84
N GLU A 356 20.60 -6.82 11.10
CA GLU A 356 21.08 -5.46 11.38
C GLU A 356 19.95 -4.46 11.13
N GLY A 357 19.53 -3.78 12.20
CA GLY A 357 18.53 -2.71 12.18
C GLY A 357 19.12 -1.34 12.48
N ARG A 358 18.40 -0.28 12.12
CA ARG A 358 18.77 1.11 12.40
C ARG A 358 17.53 1.92 12.78
N ASP A 359 17.65 2.70 13.83
CA ASP A 359 16.65 3.69 14.26
C ASP A 359 16.80 4.95 13.40
N TYR A 360 15.83 5.23 12.55
CA TYR A 360 15.86 6.37 11.61
C TYR A 360 14.94 7.49 12.10
N ASP A 361 15.42 8.73 12.04
CA ASP A 361 14.66 9.92 12.43
C ASP A 361 13.28 10.02 11.74
N GLU A 362 13.12 9.46 10.54
CA GLU A 362 11.84 9.47 9.81
C GLU A 362 10.79 8.51 10.39
N PHE A 363 11.19 7.38 10.97
CA PHE A 363 10.27 6.39 11.51
C PHE A 363 9.84 6.75 12.94
N THR A 364 8.60 6.41 13.26
CA THR A 364 8.00 6.66 14.58
C THR A 364 7.47 5.39 15.23
N VAL A 365 7.12 4.39 14.43
CA VAL A 365 6.57 3.13 14.89
C VAL A 365 7.10 2.02 14.00
N THR A 366 7.73 1.01 14.59
CA THR A 366 8.04 -0.26 13.92
C THR A 366 7.61 -1.45 14.78
N GLN A 367 7.01 -2.46 14.15
CA GLN A 367 6.44 -3.65 14.78
C GLN A 367 6.77 -4.89 13.93
N ASP A 368 7.38 -5.90 14.55
CA ASP A 368 7.65 -7.24 14.02
C ASP A 368 6.46 -8.18 14.31
N GLU A 369 5.28 -7.78 13.83
CA GLU A 369 4.03 -8.49 14.03
C GLU A 369 3.23 -8.60 12.72
N TYR A 370 2.51 -9.71 12.55
CA TYR A 370 1.58 -9.90 11.44
C TYR A 370 0.36 -8.97 11.56
N GLY A 371 -0.26 -8.69 10.41
CA GLY A 371 -1.55 -8.03 10.29
C GLY A 371 -1.63 -7.17 9.03
N PHE A 372 -2.49 -6.17 9.06
CA PHE A 372 -2.85 -5.38 7.89
C PHE A 372 -3.09 -3.91 8.22
N VAL A 373 -3.14 -3.07 7.19
CA VAL A 373 -3.41 -1.63 7.30
C VAL A 373 -4.72 -1.27 6.61
N MET A 374 -5.58 -0.58 7.35
CA MET A 374 -6.81 0.03 6.84
C MET A 374 -6.57 1.51 6.57
N VAL A 375 -7.09 2.00 5.44
CA VAL A 375 -7.03 3.42 5.06
C VAL A 375 -8.46 3.92 4.84
N GLU A 376 -8.93 4.77 5.72
CA GLU A 376 -10.27 5.36 5.66
C GLU A 376 -10.18 6.75 5.04
N VAL A 377 -10.65 6.91 3.80
CA VAL A 377 -10.70 8.21 3.12
C VAL A 377 -12.06 8.84 3.39
N ASP A 378 -12.04 9.98 4.05
CA ASP A 378 -13.19 10.84 4.28
C ASP A 378 -13.20 11.94 3.21
N ALA A 379 -14.17 11.83 2.30
CA ALA A 379 -14.34 12.74 1.18
C ALA A 379 -15.26 13.94 1.53
N THR A 380 -15.48 14.23 2.81
CA THR A 380 -16.31 15.36 3.24
C THR A 380 -15.82 16.66 2.63
N GLU A 381 -16.71 17.33 1.89
CA GLU A 381 -16.40 18.56 1.17
C GLU A 381 -15.85 19.63 2.13
N GLY A 382 -14.78 20.29 1.70
CA GLY A 382 -14.16 21.36 2.46
C GLY A 382 -13.26 20.91 3.62
N ASN A 383 -13.31 19.64 4.04
CA ASN A 383 -12.36 19.10 5.03
C ASN A 383 -11.98 17.62 4.77
N PRO A 384 -11.55 17.27 3.54
CA PRO A 384 -11.20 15.88 3.25
C PRO A 384 -9.96 15.47 4.04
N LYS A 385 -9.96 14.22 4.48
CA LYS A 385 -8.86 13.60 5.24
C LYS A 385 -8.75 12.12 4.93
N PHE A 386 -7.63 11.51 5.29
CA PHE A 386 -7.56 10.06 5.42
C PHE A 386 -7.01 9.66 6.79
N THR A 387 -7.48 8.53 7.29
CA THR A 387 -7.00 7.90 8.52
C THR A 387 -6.39 6.55 8.19
N LEU A 388 -5.15 6.32 8.60
CA LEU A 388 -4.48 5.05 8.52
C LEU A 388 -4.56 4.34 9.88
N LYS A 389 -4.92 3.06 9.88
CA LYS A 389 -5.00 2.22 11.08
C LYS A 389 -4.22 0.93 10.86
N ARG A 390 -3.26 0.63 11.73
CA ARG A 390 -2.59 -0.68 11.79
C ARG A 390 -3.41 -1.63 12.66
N ILE A 391 -3.84 -2.76 12.10
CA ILE A 391 -4.64 -3.77 12.79
C ILE A 391 -3.82 -5.05 12.98
N SER A 392 -3.25 -5.22 14.17
CA SER A 392 -2.32 -6.31 14.50
C SER A 392 -3.01 -7.62 14.84
N ARG A 393 -2.40 -8.69 14.34
CA ARG A 393 -2.67 -10.09 14.66
C ARG A 393 -1.59 -10.69 15.57
N GLY A 394 -0.58 -9.88 15.90
CA GLY A 394 0.53 -10.30 16.74
C GLY A 394 1.54 -11.16 15.98
N ASN A 395 2.34 -11.91 16.71
CA ASN A 395 3.34 -12.84 16.19
C ASN A 395 3.24 -14.18 16.93
N GLU A 396 4.20 -15.06 16.70
CA GLU A 396 4.27 -16.41 17.29
C GLU A 396 4.34 -16.38 18.83
N ASN A 397 4.81 -15.27 19.41
CA ASN A 397 4.98 -15.11 20.86
C ASN A 397 3.81 -14.37 21.51
N ILE A 398 3.28 -13.34 20.84
CA ILE A 398 2.21 -12.48 21.34
C ILE A 398 1.09 -12.49 20.32
N LEU A 399 0.07 -13.30 20.56
CA LEU A 399 -1.12 -13.33 19.70
C LEU A 399 -2.00 -12.11 19.97
N ARG A 400 -2.54 -11.49 18.91
CA ARG A 400 -3.52 -10.40 19.00
C ARG A 400 -4.75 -10.69 18.16
N SER A 401 -5.89 -10.16 18.57
CA SER A 401 -7.16 -10.32 17.86
C SER A 401 -7.61 -8.99 17.28
N ASN A 402 -7.12 -8.68 16.08
CA ASN A 402 -7.41 -7.44 15.35
C ASN A 402 -7.27 -6.17 16.22
N GLU A 403 -6.16 -6.06 16.94
CA GLU A 403 -5.89 -4.92 17.82
C GLU A 403 -5.39 -3.73 17.00
N LYS A 404 -5.97 -2.54 17.22
CA LYS A 404 -5.44 -1.32 16.60
C LYS A 404 -4.19 -0.86 17.36
N THR A 405 -3.01 -1.10 16.80
CA THR A 405 -1.72 -0.81 17.44
C THR A 405 -1.09 0.51 16.99
N ASP A 406 -1.60 1.13 15.92
CA ASP A 406 -1.14 2.42 15.43
C ASP A 406 -2.24 3.12 14.62
N GLU A 407 -2.25 4.46 14.65
CA GLU A 407 -3.21 5.30 13.93
C GLU A 407 -2.64 6.69 13.63
N ILE A 408 -2.87 7.18 12.42
CA ILE A 408 -2.59 8.56 12.05
C ILE A 408 -3.66 9.11 11.11
N THR A 409 -4.00 10.40 11.26
CA THR A 409 -4.96 11.09 10.38
C THR A 409 -4.29 12.27 9.69
N ILE A 410 -4.44 12.37 8.37
CA ILE A 410 -3.88 13.45 7.57
C ILE A 410 -5.00 14.20 6.85
N TYR A 411 -5.04 15.52 7.05
CA TYR A 411 -5.97 16.41 6.37
C TYR A 411 -5.36 16.94 5.07
N ALA A 412 -6.17 16.98 4.01
CA ALA A 412 -5.80 17.60 2.75
C ALA A 412 -5.44 19.08 2.96
N LYS A 413 -6.33 19.80 3.66
CA LYS A 413 -6.09 21.19 4.04
C LYS A 413 -5.07 21.28 5.16
N SER A 414 -4.21 22.30 5.07
CA SER A 414 -3.23 22.56 6.14
C SER A 414 -3.86 23.40 7.24
N HIS A 415 -3.69 22.93 8.48
CA HIS A 415 -4.07 23.63 9.69
C HIS A 415 -2.79 23.86 10.50
N LYS A 416 -2.10 24.97 10.21
CA LYS A 416 -0.78 25.24 10.82
C LYS A 416 -0.93 25.55 12.32
N PRO A 417 -0.11 24.94 13.18
CA PRO A 417 0.06 25.41 14.56
C PRO A 417 0.65 26.81 14.62
N ASP A 418 0.52 27.46 15.77
CA ASP A 418 1.14 28.77 16.00
C ASP A 418 2.67 28.63 16.06
N ALA A 419 3.37 29.69 15.64
CA ALA A 419 4.83 29.73 15.77
C ALA A 419 5.21 29.70 17.26
N PRO A 420 6.15 28.83 17.68
CA PRO A 420 6.57 28.79 19.06
C PRO A 420 7.32 30.06 19.45
N GLN A 421 7.21 30.44 20.72
CA GLN A 421 8.01 31.52 21.29
C GLN A 421 9.38 30.97 21.68
N ALA A 422 10.46 31.46 21.07
CA ALA A 422 11.81 31.20 21.57
C ALA A 422 12.01 31.92 22.92
N ILE A 423 12.53 31.23 23.94
CA ILE A 423 12.64 31.75 25.32
C ILE A 423 14.11 31.97 25.70
N SER A 424 14.92 30.92 25.68
CA SER A 424 16.32 30.98 26.13
C SER A 424 17.19 30.02 25.31
N PRO A 425 18.49 30.31 25.11
CA PRO A 425 19.17 31.55 25.46
C PRO A 425 18.77 32.76 24.57
N ASN A 426 18.73 33.95 25.14
CA ASN A 426 18.43 35.24 24.52
C ASN A 426 19.44 36.33 24.87
N GLY A 427 20.61 36.28 24.24
CA GLY A 427 21.68 37.28 24.33
C GLY A 427 22.70 37.00 25.43
N GLU A 428 22.58 35.89 26.16
CA GLU A 428 23.51 35.54 27.21
C GLU A 428 24.83 34.96 26.67
N ASN A 429 25.83 34.98 27.56
CA ASN A 429 27.13 34.35 27.42
C ASN A 429 27.08 32.96 28.06
N ILE A 430 27.03 31.90 27.25
CA ILE A 430 26.86 30.51 27.69
C ILE A 430 28.17 29.71 27.62
N ALA A 431 28.25 28.60 28.35
CA ALA A 431 29.39 27.70 28.24
C ALA A 431 29.46 27.06 26.85
N PHE A 432 30.68 26.96 26.29
CA PHE A 432 30.90 26.27 25.00
C PHE A 432 30.68 24.75 25.10
N THR A 433 30.62 24.19 26.32
CA THR A 433 30.27 22.78 26.56
C THR A 433 28.82 22.44 26.21
N GLY A 434 27.97 23.46 26.12
CA GLY A 434 26.57 23.34 25.69
C GLY A 434 25.62 24.10 26.60
N THR A 435 24.40 24.29 26.12
CA THR A 435 23.25 24.81 26.86
C THR A 435 21.99 24.06 26.42
N THR A 436 20.86 24.34 27.06
CA THR A 436 19.55 23.85 26.64
C THR A 436 18.79 25.02 26.02
N LEU A 437 18.39 24.86 24.76
CA LEU A 437 17.44 25.75 24.10
C LEU A 437 16.06 25.50 24.71
N GLN A 438 15.30 26.56 24.97
CA GLN A 438 13.95 26.47 25.52
C GLN A 438 12.98 27.32 24.72
N ALA A 439 11.79 26.79 24.50
CA ALA A 439 10.71 27.49 23.82
C ALA A 439 9.37 27.34 24.56
N GLY A 440 8.42 28.19 24.20
CA GLY A 440 7.08 28.20 24.79
C GLY A 440 6.28 26.96 24.41
N LYS A 441 5.16 26.75 25.11
CA LYS A 441 4.28 25.61 24.87
C LYS A 441 3.71 25.63 23.45
N PHE A 442 3.45 24.43 22.92
CA PHE A 442 2.69 24.25 21.68
C PHE A 442 1.30 24.87 21.78
N ASN A 443 0.86 25.53 20.72
CA ASN A 443 -0.49 26.06 20.58
C ASN A 443 -1.01 25.89 19.15
N SER A 444 -2.31 25.66 19.01
CA SER A 444 -2.97 25.56 17.72
C SER A 444 -4.44 25.94 17.85
N THR A 445 -4.99 26.55 16.79
CA THR A 445 -6.43 26.81 16.67
C THR A 445 -7.20 25.56 16.21
N PHE A 446 -6.50 24.52 15.75
CA PHE A 446 -7.10 23.26 15.35
C PHE A 446 -7.39 22.39 16.57
N ASN A 447 -8.68 22.10 16.80
CA ASN A 447 -9.12 21.35 17.97
C ASN A 447 -8.51 19.94 17.99
N GLY A 448 -7.94 19.54 19.13
CA GLY A 448 -7.29 18.24 19.31
C GLY A 448 -5.90 18.12 18.69
N ALA A 449 -5.34 19.20 18.10
CA ALA A 449 -3.94 19.20 17.70
C ALA A 449 -3.02 19.11 18.94
N TYR A 450 -1.98 18.29 18.86
CA TYR A 450 -0.97 18.17 19.91
C TYR A 450 0.45 18.36 19.35
N HIS A 451 1.41 18.56 20.25
CA HIS A 451 2.82 18.74 19.90
C HIS A 451 3.43 17.40 19.46
N ALA A 452 3.47 17.14 18.16
CA ALA A 452 3.91 15.86 17.61
C ALA A 452 5.39 15.84 17.20
N ALA A 453 5.97 17.00 16.88
CA ALA A 453 7.41 17.09 16.63
C ALA A 453 7.94 18.51 16.83
N ALA A 454 9.23 18.63 17.11
CA ALA A 454 9.97 19.88 17.15
C ALA A 454 11.20 19.82 16.23
N HIS A 455 11.50 20.93 15.56
CA HIS A 455 12.68 21.07 14.72
C HIS A 455 13.49 22.27 15.20
N TRP A 456 14.70 22.02 15.70
CA TRP A 456 15.59 22.98 16.33
C TRP A 456 16.82 23.20 15.45
N GLN A 457 17.19 24.46 15.28
CA GLN A 457 18.40 24.82 14.52
C GLN A 457 19.26 25.79 15.30
N ILE A 458 20.57 25.54 15.29
CA ILE A 458 21.60 26.50 15.72
C ILE A 458 22.49 26.75 14.50
N ALA A 459 22.83 28.00 14.23
CA ALA A 459 23.67 28.42 13.12
C ALA A 459 24.68 29.48 13.53
N THR A 460 25.80 29.55 12.80
CA THR A 460 26.80 30.63 12.97
C THR A 460 26.46 31.88 12.14
N LYS A 461 25.44 31.80 11.29
CA LYS A 461 24.91 32.90 10.48
C LYS A 461 23.40 33.02 10.70
N SER A 462 22.90 34.26 10.69
CA SER A 462 21.49 34.57 10.94
C SER A 462 20.53 34.07 9.86
N ASP A 463 21.04 33.76 8.67
CA ASP A 463 20.29 33.17 7.55
C ASP A 463 20.17 31.64 7.64
N PHE A 464 20.78 31.03 8.66
CA PHE A 464 20.85 29.58 8.84
C PHE A 464 21.55 28.82 7.71
N SER A 465 22.42 29.49 6.92
CA SER A 465 23.17 28.84 5.84
C SER A 465 24.33 27.95 6.34
N ASN A 466 24.68 28.05 7.63
CA ASN A 466 25.77 27.29 8.24
C ASN A 466 25.34 26.78 9.63
N LEU A 467 24.69 25.61 9.62
CA LEU A 467 24.14 24.96 10.80
C LEU A 467 25.24 24.32 11.65
N SER A 468 25.13 24.48 12.96
CA SER A 468 25.89 23.77 13.99
C SER A 468 25.03 22.74 14.72
N LEU A 469 23.70 22.87 14.66
CA LEU A 469 22.73 21.87 15.08
C LEU A 469 21.54 21.91 14.11
N ASP A 470 21.06 20.73 13.71
CA ASP A 470 19.81 20.51 12.99
C ASP A 470 19.14 19.28 13.64
N SER A 471 18.31 19.51 14.65
CA SER A 471 17.71 18.44 15.45
C SER A 471 16.21 18.36 15.17
N TRP A 472 15.73 17.17 14.83
CA TRP A 472 14.31 16.88 14.63
C TRP A 472 13.89 15.80 15.62
N LYS A 473 13.00 16.15 16.55
CA LYS A 473 12.47 15.24 17.56
C LYS A 473 10.99 15.02 17.34
N GLN A 474 10.56 13.78 17.44
CA GLN A 474 9.15 13.39 17.32
C GLN A 474 8.57 13.21 18.73
N SER A 475 7.26 13.04 18.90
CA SER A 475 6.63 12.79 20.21
C SER A 475 6.65 11.32 20.62
N GLU A 476 6.94 10.44 19.67
CA GLU A 476 7.06 9.00 19.85
C GLU A 476 8.15 8.44 18.94
N ASN A 477 8.82 7.39 19.40
CA ASN A 477 9.71 6.56 18.59
C ASN A 477 9.69 5.14 19.15
N TRP A 478 8.86 4.27 18.58
CA TRP A 478 8.75 2.87 18.96
C TRP A 478 9.71 2.01 18.13
N TYR A 479 10.89 1.76 18.70
CA TYR A 479 11.96 0.96 18.11
C TYR A 479 12.39 -0.10 19.12
N TYR A 480 12.54 -1.36 18.69
CA TYR A 480 12.81 -2.49 19.61
C TYR A 480 11.78 -2.61 20.75
N LEU A 481 10.48 -2.44 20.43
CA LEU A 481 9.37 -2.51 21.38
C LEU A 481 9.42 -1.47 22.51
N GLU A 482 10.31 -0.47 22.42
CA GLU A 482 10.48 0.60 23.39
C GLU A 482 10.15 1.96 22.77
N ASN A 483 9.34 2.77 23.46
CA ASN A 483 9.19 4.17 23.09
C ASN A 483 10.40 4.97 23.59
N ARG A 484 11.41 5.14 22.72
CA ARG A 484 12.67 5.87 23.00
C ARG A 484 12.48 7.36 23.26
N GLN A 485 11.32 7.88 22.90
CA GLN A 485 10.94 9.28 23.09
C GLN A 485 10.11 9.51 24.36
N LYS A 486 9.81 8.45 25.11
CA LYS A 486 8.93 8.51 26.27
C LYS A 486 9.46 9.49 27.32
N GLY A 487 8.70 10.55 27.56
CA GLY A 487 8.99 11.55 28.58
C GLY A 487 9.93 12.67 28.14
N ASP A 488 10.33 12.72 26.87
CA ASP A 488 11.08 13.86 26.33
C ASP A 488 10.20 15.12 26.26
N ASP A 489 10.82 16.28 26.54
CA ASP A 489 10.17 17.58 26.43
C ASP A 489 10.49 18.21 25.06
N LEU A 490 9.51 18.20 24.16
CA LEU A 490 9.67 18.81 22.84
C LEU A 490 9.80 20.35 22.89
N THR A 491 9.63 20.96 24.06
CA THR A 491 9.85 22.39 24.27
C THR A 491 11.29 22.74 24.64
N ASP A 492 12.19 21.75 24.71
CA ASP A 492 13.62 21.97 24.87
C ASP A 492 14.51 21.19 23.89
N GLU A 493 15.77 21.61 23.79
CA GLU A 493 16.81 20.87 23.05
C GLU A 493 18.24 21.19 23.53
N PRO A 494 19.09 20.19 23.85
CA PRO A 494 20.48 20.43 24.18
C PRO A 494 21.33 20.80 22.96
N SER A 495 22.08 21.91 23.04
CA SER A 495 22.90 22.42 21.93
C SER A 495 24.11 21.55 21.55
N LYS A 496 24.48 20.60 22.42
CA LYS A 496 25.79 19.91 22.44
C LYS A 496 26.96 20.92 22.53
N ARG A 497 28.21 20.42 22.47
CA ARG A 497 29.42 21.25 22.50
C ARG A 497 29.50 22.13 21.26
N LEU A 498 29.73 23.42 21.45
CA LEU A 498 29.85 24.43 20.41
C LEU A 498 31.28 25.02 20.38
N LYS A 499 31.62 25.78 19.33
CA LYS A 499 32.91 26.48 19.25
C LYS A 499 32.93 27.61 20.29
N PRO A 500 34.03 27.80 21.05
CA PRO A 500 34.14 28.89 22.02
C PRO A 500 34.20 30.26 21.31
N ASN A 501 33.90 31.34 22.06
CA ASN A 501 33.92 32.73 21.59
C ASN A 501 33.19 32.97 20.25
N THR A 502 32.09 32.26 20.02
CA THR A 502 31.33 32.30 18.76
C THR A 502 29.91 32.76 19.03
N THR A 503 29.42 33.68 18.20
CA THR A 503 28.00 34.09 18.21
C THR A 503 27.19 33.10 17.40
N TYR A 504 26.10 32.63 17.99
CA TYR A 504 25.16 31.70 17.39
C TYR A 504 23.77 32.30 17.30
N TYR A 505 23.03 31.86 16.29
CA TYR A 505 21.64 32.17 16.03
C TYR A 505 20.86 30.87 16.14
N TRP A 506 19.69 30.89 16.75
CA TRP A 506 18.86 29.69 16.85
C TRP A 506 17.38 29.99 16.67
N ARG A 507 16.66 28.97 16.21
CA ARG A 507 15.21 29.01 15.99
C ARG A 507 14.62 27.62 16.16
N VAL A 508 13.31 27.58 16.41
CA VAL A 508 12.53 26.34 16.51
C VAL A 508 11.20 26.48 15.80
N ARG A 509 10.68 25.37 15.26
CA ARG A 509 9.28 25.25 14.81
C ARG A 509 8.69 23.95 15.34
N TYR A 510 7.39 23.93 15.53
CA TYR A 510 6.63 22.76 15.98
C TYR A 510 5.73 22.19 14.88
N ARG A 511 5.47 20.89 14.95
CA ARG A 511 4.57 20.13 14.07
C ARG A 511 3.43 19.53 14.87
N ASP A 512 2.25 19.50 14.27
CA ASP A 512 1.13 18.68 14.77
C ASP A 512 1.17 17.25 14.21
N GLN A 513 0.29 16.40 14.72
CA GLN A 513 0.13 15.01 14.30
C GLN A 513 -0.47 14.84 12.91
N HIS A 514 -0.92 15.93 12.30
CA HIS A 514 -1.49 16.00 10.95
C HIS A 514 -0.44 16.46 9.93
N LEU A 515 0.84 16.43 10.33
CA LEU A 515 2.01 16.77 9.55
C LEU A 515 2.15 18.26 9.18
N ASN A 516 1.44 19.17 9.86
CA ASN A 516 1.53 20.61 9.63
C ASN A 516 2.64 21.24 10.48
N TRP A 517 3.61 21.89 9.82
CA TRP A 517 4.56 22.76 10.50
C TRP A 517 3.96 24.14 10.77
N SER A 518 4.22 24.64 11.97
CA SER A 518 4.18 26.08 12.27
C SER A 518 5.26 26.84 11.49
N ASN A 519 5.15 28.17 11.49
CA ASN A 519 6.29 28.99 11.10
C ASN A 519 7.43 28.86 12.13
N TRP A 520 8.65 29.17 11.71
CA TRP A 520 9.76 29.32 12.64
C TRP A 520 9.48 30.38 13.70
N SER A 521 9.97 30.15 14.92
CA SER A 521 10.04 31.15 15.98
C SER A 521 10.83 32.38 15.53
N ASN A 522 10.72 33.46 16.31
CA ASN A 522 11.72 34.52 16.23
C ASN A 522 13.12 33.93 16.44
N THR A 523 14.09 34.44 15.70
CA THR A 523 15.50 34.03 15.85
C THR A 523 16.08 34.73 17.07
N LEU A 524 16.59 33.95 18.01
CA LEU A 524 17.35 34.46 19.15
C LEU A 524 18.84 34.18 18.97
N THR A 525 19.66 34.85 19.76
CA THR A 525 21.11 34.77 19.64
C THR A 525 21.76 34.50 20.99
N PHE A 526 22.93 33.90 21.01
CA PHE A 526 23.77 33.79 22.20
C PHE A 526 25.23 33.76 21.80
N LYS A 527 26.13 33.92 22.78
CA LYS A 527 27.56 33.79 22.55
C LYS A 527 28.17 32.76 23.48
N THR A 528 29.10 31.95 22.99
CA THR A 528 29.84 30.99 23.81
C THR A 528 31.05 31.64 24.49
N ASN A 529 31.33 31.23 25.71
CA ASN A 529 32.44 31.73 26.52
C ASN A 529 33.81 31.21 26.02
N ASN A 530 34.89 31.79 26.56
CA ASN A 530 36.24 31.28 26.36
C ASN A 530 36.44 29.92 27.07
N PRO A 531 37.39 29.09 26.59
CA PRO A 531 37.72 27.80 27.20
C PRO A 531 38.05 27.84 28.68
#